data_AF-A0A524I688-F1
#
_entry.id   AF-A0A524I688-F1
#
_cell.length_a   1.000
_cell.length_b   1.000
_cell.length_c   1.000
_cell.angle_alpha   90.00
_cell.angle_beta   90.00
_cell.angle_gamma   90.00
#
_symmetry.space_group_name_H-M   'P 1'
#
loop_
_entity.id
_entity.type
_entity.pdbx_description
1 polymer ?
#
loop_
_entity_poly.entity_id
_entity_poly.type
_entity_poly.pdbx_seq_one_letter_code
_entity_poly.pdbx_strand_id
1 'polypeptide(L)' 'MAEAERNVISLLREQLKTVNVLVEGTMADVTPEQAHWGPPGVAMPIGATYAHVVVSQDGVINGMLKGGAP' A
#
# COMPACT_ATOMS: atom_id res chain seq x y z
N MET A 1 -15.40 -1.81 -24.53
CA MET A 1 -14.08 -1.32 -24.07
C MET A 1 -13.09 -1.50 -25.20
N ALA A 2 -12.42 -0.43 -25.62
CA ALA A 2 -11.42 -0.48 -26.67
C ALA A 2 -10.17 -1.27 -26.20
N GLU A 3 -9.38 -1.80 -27.13
CA GLU A 3 -8.21 -2.64 -26.80
C GLU A 3 -7.17 -1.90 -25.93
N ALA A 4 -6.95 -0.62 -26.21
CA ALA A 4 -6.08 0.25 -25.41
C ALA A 4 -6.56 0.42 -23.96
N GLU A 5 -7.88 0.44 -23.73
CA GLU A 5 -8.48 0.60 -22.39
C GLU A 5 -8.29 -0.67 -21.54
N ARG A 6 -8.44 -1.86 -22.14
CA ARG A 6 -8.11 -3.13 -21.47
C ARG A 6 -6.65 -3.21 -21.06
N ASN A 7 -5.76 -2.63 -21.87
CA ASN A 7 -4.33 -2.58 -21.60
C ASN A 7 -4.02 -1.72 -20.36
N VAL A 8 -4.57 -0.50 -20.26
CA VAL A 8 -4.34 0.39 -19.09
C VAL A 8 -4.86 -0.23 -17.79
N ILE A 9 -6.07 -0.82 -17.81
CA ILE A 9 -6.64 -1.49 -16.62
C ILE A 9 -5.77 -2.67 -16.20
N SER A 10 -5.28 -3.48 -17.15
CA SER A 10 -4.36 -4.57 -16.82
C SER A 10 -3.04 -4.08 -16.24
N LEU A 11 -2.48 -2.99 -16.79
CA LEU A 11 -1.24 -2.40 -16.31
C LEU A 11 -1.37 -1.90 -14.87
N LEU A 12 -2.43 -1.13 -14.56
CA LEU A 12 -2.69 -0.64 -13.22
C LEU A 12 -2.89 -1.78 -12.22
N ARG A 13 -3.59 -2.85 -12.65
CA ARG A 13 -3.77 -4.05 -11.81
C ARG A 13 -2.44 -4.73 -11.50
N GLU A 14 -1.58 -4.91 -12.49
CA GLU A 14 -0.26 -5.51 -12.28
C GLU A 14 0.63 -4.62 -11.40
N GLN A 15 0.62 -3.30 -11.60
CA GLN A 15 1.34 -2.37 -10.74
C GLN A 15 0.90 -2.47 -9.27
N LEU A 16 -0.41 -2.53 -9.01
CA LEU A 16 -0.94 -2.71 -7.65
C LEU A 16 -0.52 -4.05 -7.02
N LYS A 17 -0.49 -5.13 -7.81
CA LYS A 17 0.01 -6.43 -7.34
C LYS A 17 1.51 -6.36 -7.03
N THR A 18 2.31 -5.81 -7.92
CA THR A 18 3.76 -5.68 -7.74
C THR A 18 4.10 -4.86 -6.50
N VAL A 19 3.41 -3.72 -6.29
CA VAL A 19 3.63 -2.89 -5.11
C VAL A 19 3.29 -3.65 -3.83
N ASN A 20 2.19 -4.42 -3.79
CA ASN A 20 1.88 -5.24 -2.62
C ASN A 20 2.96 -6.27 -2.34
N VAL A 21 3.42 -7.01 -3.35
CA VAL A 21 4.53 -7.98 -3.20
C VAL A 21 5.78 -7.30 -2.65
N LEU A 22 6.11 -6.11 -3.16
CA LEU A 22 7.29 -5.36 -2.72
C LEU A 22 7.16 -4.88 -1.27
N VAL A 23 6.00 -4.33 -0.89
CA VAL A 23 5.76 -3.80 0.46
C VAL A 23 5.81 -4.93 1.49
N GLU A 24 5.09 -6.03 1.24
CA GLU A 24 5.09 -7.21 2.12
C GLU A 24 6.49 -7.83 2.21
N GLY A 25 7.18 -7.99 1.06
CA GLY A 25 8.54 -8.53 1.04
C GLY A 25 9.56 -7.62 1.74
N THR A 26 9.40 -6.29 1.66
CA THR A 26 10.28 -5.33 2.33
C THR A 26 10.11 -5.37 3.85
N MET A 27 8.88 -5.62 4.33
CA MET A 27 8.55 -5.66 5.75
C MET A 27 8.73 -7.04 6.39
N ALA A 28 8.97 -8.08 5.58
CA ALA A 28 8.94 -9.49 6.00
C ALA A 28 9.78 -9.80 7.25
N ASP A 29 10.97 -9.20 7.36
CA ASP A 29 11.93 -9.44 8.44
C ASP A 29 12.10 -8.22 9.38
N VAL A 30 11.23 -7.21 9.26
CA VAL A 30 11.31 -5.99 10.08
C VAL A 30 10.78 -6.30 11.48
N THR A 31 11.60 -6.05 12.50
CA THR A 31 11.18 -6.23 13.91
C THR A 31 10.29 -5.09 14.39
N PRO A 32 9.50 -5.27 15.46
CA PRO A 32 8.74 -4.18 16.07
C PRO A 32 9.62 -2.97 16.43
N GLU A 33 10.81 -3.19 16.98
CA GLU A 33 11.73 -2.11 17.35
C GLU A 33 12.15 -1.30 16.12
N GLN A 34 12.45 -1.97 15.01
CA GLN A 34 12.79 -1.33 13.74
C GLN A 34 11.59 -0.59 13.14
N ALA A 35 10.39 -1.17 13.22
CA ALA A 35 9.17 -0.57 12.71
C ALA A 35 8.81 0.75 13.43
N HIS A 36 9.05 0.81 14.74
CA HIS A 36 8.78 1.97 15.58
C HIS A 36 9.96 2.94 15.72
N TRP A 37 11.13 2.60 15.19
CA TRP A 37 12.29 3.47 15.27
C TRP A 37 12.03 4.78 14.52
N GLY A 38 12.13 5.89 15.26
CA GLY A 38 12.00 7.24 14.71
C GLY A 38 13.34 7.73 14.14
N PRO A 39 13.47 7.87 12.80
CA PRO A 39 14.68 8.43 12.21
C PRO A 39 14.88 9.89 12.61
N PRO A 40 16.12 10.41 12.59
CA PRO A 40 16.37 11.83 12.81
C PRO A 40 15.68 12.69 11.75
N GLY A 41 15.26 13.90 12.14
CA GLY A 41 14.57 14.84 11.26
C GLY A 41 13.05 14.73 11.34
N VAL A 42 12.38 14.81 10.20
CA VAL A 42 10.91 14.83 10.08
C VAL A 42 10.32 13.58 9.42
N ALA A 43 11.16 12.58 9.16
CA ALA A 43 10.70 11.32 8.61
C ALA A 43 9.93 10.53 9.69
N MET A 44 8.82 9.92 9.28
CA MET A 44 8.03 9.06 10.14
C MET A 44 8.72 7.69 10.32
N PRO A 45 8.44 6.94 11.40
CA PRO A 45 8.85 5.55 11.52
C PRO A 45 8.35 4.73 10.33
N ILE A 46 9.13 3.74 9.88
CA ILE A 46 8.76 2.91 8.72
C ILE A 46 7.44 2.17 8.94
N GLY A 47 7.13 1.79 10.19
CA GLY A 47 5.85 1.18 10.56
C GLY A 47 4.66 2.10 10.33
N ALA A 48 4.82 3.42 10.48
CA ALA A 48 3.76 4.39 10.18
C ALA A 48 3.49 4.46 8.67
N THR A 49 4.53 4.41 7.84
CA THR A 49 4.40 4.35 6.38
C THR A 49 3.74 3.05 5.92
N TYR A 50 4.13 1.91 6.50
CA TYR A 50 3.49 0.63 6.23
C TYR A 50 2.00 0.66 6.58
N ALA A 51 1.66 1.16 7.78
CA ALA A 51 0.26 1.32 8.20
C ALA A 51 -0.52 2.24 7.25
N HIS A 52 0.07 3.36 6.82
CA HIS A 52 -0.55 4.25 5.84
C HIS A 52 -0.88 3.53 4.53
N VAL A 53 0.02 2.70 4.01
CA VAL A 53 -0.22 1.93 2.77
C VAL A 53 -1.37 0.96 2.95
N VAL A 54 -1.35 0.11 3.98
CA VAL A 54 -2.37 -0.92 4.22
C VAL A 54 -3.75 -0.30 4.45
N VAL A 55 -3.84 0.71 5.33
CA VAL A 55 -5.10 1.38 5.63
C VAL A 55 -5.63 2.18 4.44
N SER A 56 -4.76 2.72 3.58
CA SER A 56 -5.21 3.40 2.36
C SER A 56 -5.87 2.45 1.36
N GLN A 57 -5.38 1.21 1.24
CA GLN A 57 -6.02 0.21 0.38
C GLN A 57 -7.44 -0.11 0.84
N ASP A 58 -7.59 -0.30 2.15
CA ASP A 58 -8.87 -0.53 2.79
C ASP A 58 -9.82 0.67 2.65
N GLY A 59 -9.31 1.89 2.85
CA GLY A 59 -10.03 3.14 2.61
C GLY A 59 -10.52 3.30 1.18
N VAL A 60 -9.74 2.88 0.18
CA VAL A 60 -10.18 2.89 -1.22
C VAL A 60 -11.28 1.85 -1.46
N ILE A 61 -11.07 0.60 -1.04
CA ILE A 61 -12.01 -0.48 -1.37
C ILE A 61 -13.30 -0.37 -0.55
N ASN A 62 -13.18 -0.35 0.78
CA ASN A 62 -14.35 -0.38 1.66
C ASN A 62 -14.96 1.01 1.83
N GLY A 63 -14.13 2.05 1.96
CA GLY A 63 -14.59 3.43 2.03
C GLY A 63 -15.13 3.96 0.70
N MET A 64 -14.28 4.08 -0.31
CA MET A 64 -14.65 4.79 -1.55
C MET A 64 -15.52 3.95 -2.50
N LEU A 65 -15.17 2.67 -2.74
CA LEU A 65 -15.87 1.85 -3.73
C LEU A 65 -17.14 1.21 -3.18
N LYS A 66 -17.14 0.77 -1.91
CA LYS A 66 -18.29 0.13 -1.27
C LYS A 66 -19.14 1.07 -0.43
N GLY A 67 -18.63 2.25 -0.05
CA GLY A 67 -19.35 3.21 0.78
C GLY A 67 -19.52 2.80 2.25
N GLY A 68 -18.72 1.84 2.72
CA GLY A 68 -18.70 1.37 4.10
C GLY A 68 -17.63 2.05 4.95
N ALA A 69 -17.46 1.59 6.19
CA ALA A 69 -16.26 1.92 6.95
C ALA A 69 -15.04 1.22 6.31
N PRO A 70 -13.87 1.88 6.25
CA PRO A 70 -12.59 1.19 6.24
C PRO A 70 -12.47 0.36 7.54
#